data_AF-A0A1U7NL25-F1
#
_entry.id   AF-A0A1U7NL25-F1
#
_cell.length_a   1.000
_cell.length_b   1.000
_cell.length_c   1.000
_cell.angle_alpha   90.00
_cell.angle_beta   90.00
_cell.angle_gamma   90.00
#
_symmetry.space_group_name_H-M   'P 1'
#
loop_
_entity.id
_entity.type
_entity.pdbx_description
1 polymer ?
#
loop_
_entity_poly.entity_id
_entity_poly.type
_entity_poly.pdbx_seq_one_letter_code
_entity_poly.pdbx_strand_id
1 'polypeptide(L)'
;MKLLIKIDSLFDSRIKRLNWLQICVLLYWGWQFLWLSLMMADLFQVQESDSLFLFLDRMKRYDPSVFVRIAFRILNYRSVFSALNLADWIFLSLSVFLVFVYHTKTVWILAGMGSIVIAFISGCLLYGLNIANMSALFHLLKIMAVIALVLSVVFIIIDLYLVIERLLKMGESVDISEKCS
;
A
#
# COMPACT_ATOMS: atom_id res chain seq x y z
N MET A 1 31.72 -8.67 12.22
CA MET A 1 32.52 -8.24 11.05
C MET A 1 32.00 -8.82 9.73
N LYS A 2 31.85 -10.15 9.56
CA LYS A 2 31.28 -10.76 8.34
C LYS A 2 29.88 -10.25 7.94
N LEU A 3 29.03 -9.95 8.93
CA LEU A 3 27.67 -9.47 8.71
C LEU A 3 27.65 -8.01 8.24
N LEU A 4 28.54 -7.17 8.79
CA LEU A 4 28.72 -5.78 8.36
C LEU A 4 29.26 -5.69 6.92
N ILE A 5 30.26 -6.51 6.58
CA ILE A 5 30.81 -6.59 5.21
C ILE A 5 29.74 -7.03 4.20
N LYS A 6 28.85 -7.96 4.58
CA LYS A 6 27.70 -8.35 3.74
C LYS A 6 26.65 -7.25 3.61
N ILE A 7 26.47 -6.40 4.62
CA ILE A 7 25.56 -5.25 4.52
C ILE A 7 26.16 -4.21 3.58
N ASP A 8 27.44 -3.87 3.73
CA ASP A 8 28.12 -2.93 2.85
C ASP A 8 28.12 -3.39 1.38
N SER A 9 28.29 -4.69 1.13
CA SER A 9 28.25 -5.23 -0.24
C SER A 9 26.87 -5.14 -0.91
N LEU A 10 25.79 -4.98 -0.13
CA LEU A 10 24.43 -4.70 -0.64
C LEU A 10 24.24 -3.25 -1.05
N PHE A 11 25.11 -2.32 -0.64
CA PHE A 11 25.06 -0.90 -1.01
C PHE A 11 26.20 -0.47 -1.94
N ASP A 12 27.05 -1.40 -2.34
CA ASP A 12 28.31 -1.11 -3.03
C ASP A 12 28.10 -0.37 -4.36
N SER A 13 27.12 -0.80 -5.18
CA SER A 13 26.83 -0.20 -6.48
C SER A 13 25.55 0.65 -6.50
N ARG A 14 25.51 1.66 -7.39
CA ARG A 14 24.32 2.50 -7.63
C ARG A 14 23.07 1.66 -7.95
N ILE A 15 23.24 0.56 -8.69
CA ILE A 15 22.16 -0.37 -9.07
C ILE A 15 21.65 -1.13 -7.85
N LYS A 16 22.55 -1.62 -6.99
CA LYS A 16 22.17 -2.31 -5.75
C LYS A 16 21.44 -1.37 -4.78
N ARG A 17 21.93 -0.13 -4.60
CA ARG A 17 21.24 0.91 -3.81
C ARG A 17 19.83 1.19 -4.32
N LEU A 18 19.66 1.29 -5.64
CA LEU A 18 18.36 1.49 -6.27
C LEU A 18 17.42 0.31 -6.03
N ASN A 19 17.89 -0.93 -6.18
CA ASN A 19 17.09 -2.12 -5.90
C ASN A 19 16.68 -2.20 -4.42
N TRP A 20 17.58 -1.85 -3.49
CA TRP A 20 17.27 -1.78 -2.07
C TRP A 20 16.17 -0.76 -1.78
N LEU A 21 16.31 0.44 -2.36
CA LEU A 21 15.35 1.50 -2.20
C LEU A 21 13.97 1.12 -2.76
N GLN A 22 13.93 0.41 -3.90
CA GLN A 22 12.69 -0.14 -4.47
C GLN A 22 12.06 -1.19 -3.55
N ILE A 23 12.85 -2.10 -2.97
CA ILE A 23 12.36 -3.10 -2.01
C ILE A 23 11.74 -2.42 -0.78
N CYS A 24 12.40 -1.40 -0.21
CA CYS A 24 11.85 -0.66 0.92
C CYS A 24 10.50 -0.01 0.60
N VAL A 25 10.38 0.59 -0.59
CA VAL A 25 9.13 1.20 -1.05
C VAL A 25 8.04 0.15 -1.25
N LEU A 26 8.36 -0.97 -1.90
CA LEU A 26 7.43 -2.08 -2.10
C LEU A 26 6.93 -2.63 -0.75
N LEU A 27 7.84 -3.00 0.15
CA LEU A 27 7.48 -3.50 1.48
C LEU A 27 6.60 -2.52 2.27
N TYR A 28 6.89 -1.22 2.18
CA TYR A 28 6.05 -0.20 2.79
C TYR A 28 4.63 -0.23 2.22
N TRP A 29 4.46 -0.23 0.89
CA TRP A 29 3.14 -0.26 0.25
C TRP A 29 2.42 -1.60 0.44
N GLY A 30 3.13 -2.73 0.35
CA GLY A 30 2.61 -4.05 0.71
C GLY A 30 2.06 -4.09 2.14
N TRP A 31 2.75 -3.45 3.09
CA TRP A 31 2.26 -3.27 4.45
C TRP A 31 0.98 -2.43 4.51
N GLN A 32 0.90 -1.34 3.73
CA GLN A 32 -0.32 -0.52 3.65
C GLN A 32 -1.51 -1.34 3.13
N PHE A 33 -1.31 -2.17 2.11
CA PHE A 33 -2.33 -3.03 1.52
C PHE A 33 -2.77 -4.17 2.43
N LEU A 34 -1.86 -4.73 3.23
CA LEU A 34 -2.19 -5.74 4.23
C LEU A 34 -3.14 -5.21 5.30
N TRP A 35 -2.89 -4.02 5.83
CA TRP A 35 -3.81 -3.42 6.79
C TRP A 35 -5.13 -3.00 6.16
N LEU A 36 -5.11 -2.54 4.91
CA LEU A 36 -6.33 -2.24 4.17
C LEU A 36 -7.19 -3.49 3.97
N SER A 37 -6.58 -4.63 3.61
CA SER A 37 -7.32 -5.88 3.42
C SER A 37 -7.96 -6.37 4.72
N LEU A 38 -7.24 -6.28 5.85
CA LEU A 38 -7.80 -6.60 7.17
C LEU A 38 -8.99 -5.71 7.52
N MET A 39 -8.89 -4.39 7.28
CA MET A 39 -10.02 -3.47 7.51
C MET A 39 -11.22 -3.82 6.62
N MET A 40 -11.00 -4.16 5.34
CA MET A 40 -12.09 -4.52 4.43
C MET A 40 -12.74 -5.85 4.78
N ALA A 41 -11.97 -6.81 5.30
CA ALA A 41 -12.51 -8.07 5.82
C ALA A 41 -13.43 -7.83 7.04
N ASP A 42 -13.05 -6.92 7.93
CA ASP A 42 -13.91 -6.50 9.05
C ASP A 42 -15.15 -5.74 8.58
N LEU A 43 -15.01 -4.86 7.58
CA LEU A 43 -16.11 -4.10 7.00
C LEU A 43 -17.14 -5.03 6.35
N PHE A 44 -16.72 -6.13 5.73
CA PHE A 44 -17.61 -7.11 5.12
C PHE A 44 -18.55 -7.78 6.13
N GLN A 45 -18.14 -7.89 7.39
CA GLN A 45 -18.94 -8.48 8.47
C GLN A 45 -20.02 -7.52 9.01
N VAL A 46 -20.02 -6.25 8.59
CA VAL A 46 -21.02 -5.26 9.01
C VAL A 46 -22.35 -5.56 8.32
N GLN A 47 -23.39 -5.82 9.11
CA GLN A 47 -24.73 -6.13 8.62
C GLN A 47 -25.79 -5.10 9.02
N GLU A 48 -25.58 -4.45 10.17
CA GLU A 48 -26.56 -3.56 10.81
C GLU A 48 -25.88 -2.31 11.39
N SER A 49 -26.67 -1.31 11.80
CA SER A 49 -26.19 -0.05 12.38
C SER A 49 -25.28 -0.23 13.58
N ASP A 50 -25.62 -1.13 14.51
CA ASP A 50 -24.82 -1.34 15.72
C ASP A 50 -23.45 -1.93 15.38
N SER A 51 -23.42 -2.87 14.43
CA SER A 51 -22.17 -3.42 13.91
C SER A 51 -21.32 -2.39 13.15
N LEU A 52 -21.95 -1.37 12.55
CA LEU A 52 -21.26 -0.27 11.88
C LEU A 52 -20.60 0.66 12.90
N PHE A 53 -21.28 1.01 13.99
CA PHE A 53 -20.67 1.80 15.06
C PHE A 53 -19.50 1.06 15.72
N LEU A 54 -19.66 -0.24 15.99
CA LEU A 54 -18.56 -1.07 16.48
C LEU A 54 -17.39 -1.15 15.49
N PHE A 55 -17.66 -1.20 14.19
CA PHE A 55 -16.62 -1.14 13.17
C PHE A 55 -15.88 0.20 13.19
N LEU A 56 -16.60 1.32 13.28
CA LEU A 56 -16.00 2.66 13.36
C LEU A 56 -15.11 2.83 14.59
N ASP A 57 -15.49 2.25 15.73
CA ASP A 57 -14.64 2.23 16.93
C ASP A 57 -13.39 1.38 16.72
N ARG A 58 -13.52 0.24 16.05
CA ARG A 58 -12.40 -0.65 15.70
C ARG A 58 -11.49 -0.09 14.61
N MET A 59 -11.92 0.90 13.83
CA MET A 59 -11.07 1.50 12.77
C MET A 59 -9.73 2.01 13.28
N LYS A 60 -9.66 2.46 14.54
CA LYS A 60 -8.40 2.91 15.18
C LYS A 60 -7.33 1.81 15.22
N ARG A 61 -7.70 0.53 15.21
CA ARG A 61 -6.75 -0.59 15.15
C ARG A 61 -5.97 -0.61 13.83
N TYR A 62 -6.57 -0.09 12.77
CA TYR A 62 -6.03 -0.06 11.42
C TYR A 62 -5.25 1.23 11.13
N ASP A 63 -4.96 2.02 12.17
CA ASP A 63 -4.16 3.25 12.09
C ASP A 63 -2.79 3.07 11.41
N PRO A 64 -2.09 1.92 11.43
CA PRO A 64 -0.85 1.76 10.67
C PRO A 64 -1.00 2.00 9.17
N SER A 65 -2.21 1.83 8.60
CA SER A 65 -2.47 2.06 7.18
C SER A 65 -2.80 3.52 6.87
N VAL A 66 -2.04 4.12 5.96
CA VAL A 66 -2.30 5.45 5.40
C VAL A 66 -3.66 5.51 4.70
N PHE A 67 -4.06 4.45 3.98
CA PHE A 67 -5.35 4.39 3.32
C PHE A 67 -6.50 4.44 4.33
N VAL A 68 -6.35 3.75 5.45
CA VAL A 68 -7.37 3.72 6.51
C VAL A 68 -7.41 5.04 7.27
N ARG A 69 -6.26 5.66 7.57
CA ARG A 69 -6.22 7.01 8.16
C ARG A 69 -6.89 8.04 7.25
N ILE A 70 -6.65 7.96 5.94
CA ILE A 70 -7.30 8.81 4.93
C ILE A 70 -8.81 8.59 4.96
N ALA A 71 -9.27 7.34 4.90
CA ALA A 71 -10.69 7.00 4.98
C ALA A 71 -11.35 7.56 6.26
N PHE A 72 -10.69 7.41 7.41
CA PHE A 72 -11.18 7.94 8.69
C PHE A 72 -11.27 9.47 8.70
N ARG A 73 -10.30 10.17 8.10
CA ARG A 73 -10.36 11.64 7.98
C ARG A 73 -11.49 12.09 7.06
N ILE A 74 -11.71 11.39 5.94
CA ILE A 74 -12.80 11.69 5.01
C ILE A 74 -14.16 11.51 5.68
N LEU A 75 -14.36 10.41 6.41
CA LEU A 75 -15.60 10.16 7.17
C LEU A 75 -15.89 11.25 8.21
N ASN A 76 -14.84 11.85 8.78
CA ASN A 76 -14.95 12.93 9.75
C ASN A 76 -14.90 14.33 9.13
N TYR A 77 -15.00 14.46 7.80
CA TYR A 77 -14.92 15.74 7.07
C TYR A 77 -13.65 16.56 7.39
N ARG A 78 -12.53 15.87 7.63
CA ARG A 78 -11.22 16.48 7.92
C ARG A 78 -10.29 16.40 6.71
N SER A 79 -9.30 17.29 6.66
CA SER A 79 -8.31 17.31 5.59
C SER A 79 -7.55 15.99 5.47
N VAL A 80 -7.45 15.46 4.25
CA VAL A 80 -6.73 14.23 3.91
C VAL A 80 -5.23 14.36 4.22
N PHE A 81 -4.64 15.55 4.05
CA PHE A 81 -3.23 15.79 4.35
C PHE A 81 -2.89 15.61 5.83
N SER A 82 -3.88 15.81 6.72
CA SER A 82 -3.72 15.57 8.16
C SER A 82 -3.76 14.09 8.55
N ALA A 83 -4.00 13.18 7.60
CA ALA A 83 -3.89 11.74 7.77
C ALA A 83 -2.45 11.23 7.60
N LEU A 84 -1.58 12.05 6.99
CA LEU A 84 -0.23 11.66 6.60
C LEU A 84 0.78 11.97 7.70
N ASN A 85 1.44 10.94 8.21
CA ASN A 85 2.58 11.04 9.10
C ASN A 85 3.86 11.27 8.28
N LEU A 86 4.96 11.64 8.96
CA LEU A 86 6.25 11.90 8.32
C LEU A 86 6.72 10.73 7.45
N ALA A 87 6.55 9.49 7.92
CA ALA A 87 6.92 8.29 7.16
C ALA A 87 6.16 8.21 5.84
N ASP A 88 4.86 8.47 5.83
CA ASP A 88 4.06 8.43 4.60
C ASP A 88 4.54 9.48 3.60
N TRP A 89 4.84 10.69 4.08
CA TRP A 89 5.39 11.74 3.23
C TRP A 89 6.72 11.35 2.60
N ILE A 90 7.59 10.70 3.37
CA ILE A 90 8.87 10.19 2.86
C ILE A 90 8.63 9.13 1.79
N PHE A 91 7.85 8.10 2.08
CA PHE A 91 7.62 6.99 1.14
C PHE A 91 6.83 7.42 -0.10
N LEU A 92 5.89 8.34 0.04
CA LEU A 92 5.12 8.89 -1.07
C LEU A 92 6.02 9.75 -1.97
N SER A 93 6.83 10.64 -1.38
CA SER A 93 7.83 11.43 -2.13
C SER A 93 8.85 10.53 -2.83
N LEU A 94 9.28 9.45 -2.16
CA LEU A 94 10.22 8.50 -2.70
C LEU A 94 9.63 7.69 -3.86
N SER A 95 8.36 7.31 -3.75
CA SER A 95 7.62 6.63 -4.81
C SER A 95 7.49 7.53 -6.04
N VAL A 96 7.12 8.80 -5.84
CA VAL A 96 7.05 9.81 -6.91
C VAL A 96 8.42 10.02 -7.56
N PHE A 97 9.47 10.20 -6.76
CA PHE A 97 10.84 10.35 -7.25
C PHE A 97 11.28 9.16 -8.10
N LEU A 98 11.01 7.93 -7.65
CA LEU A 98 11.31 6.72 -8.40
C LEU A 98 10.60 6.70 -9.76
N VAL A 99 9.32 7.10 -9.81
CA VAL A 99 8.51 7.16 -11.04
C VAL A 99 9.10 8.12 -12.05
N PHE A 100 9.45 9.32 -11.62
CA PHE A 100 9.94 10.37 -12.52
C PHE A 100 11.40 10.21 -12.93
N VAL A 101 12.24 9.55 -12.13
CA VAL A 101 13.69 9.51 -12.39
C VAL A 101 14.13 8.19 -13.02
N TYR A 102 13.59 7.06 -12.56
CA TYR A 102 14.14 5.75 -12.91
C TYR A 102 13.29 4.96 -13.91
N HIS A 103 12.04 5.34 -14.15
CA HIS A 103 11.13 4.77 -15.17
C HIS A 103 11.13 3.23 -15.31
N THR A 104 11.45 2.50 -14.23
CA THR A 104 11.56 1.03 -14.31
C THR A 104 10.17 0.38 -14.31
N LYS A 105 10.06 -0.82 -14.88
CA LYS A 105 8.79 -1.59 -14.92
C LYS A 105 8.12 -1.71 -13.54
N THR A 106 8.89 -2.04 -12.50
CA THR A 106 8.43 -2.14 -11.11
C THR A 106 7.77 -0.85 -10.62
N VAL A 107 8.38 0.28 -10.97
CA VAL A 107 7.93 1.59 -10.55
C VAL A 107 6.65 2.01 -11.30
N TRP A 108 6.54 1.69 -12.58
CA TRP A 108 5.29 1.86 -13.34
C TRP A 108 4.14 1.01 -12.80
N ILE A 109 4.43 -0.24 -12.41
CA ILE A 109 3.44 -1.11 -11.77
C ILE A 109 2.96 -0.49 -10.45
N LEU A 110 3.88 0.00 -9.61
CA LEU A 110 3.54 0.66 -8.35
C LEU A 110 2.64 1.89 -8.58
N ALA A 111 2.98 2.73 -9.57
CA ALA A 111 2.16 3.89 -9.93
C ALA A 111 0.77 3.48 -10.42
N GLY A 112 0.68 2.41 -11.22
CA GLY A 112 -0.59 1.84 -11.68
C GLY A 112 -1.45 1.29 -10.54
N MET A 113 -0.85 0.61 -9.57
CA MET A 113 -1.55 0.14 -8.37
C MET A 113 -2.11 1.34 -7.58
N GLY A 114 -1.29 2.38 -7.37
CA GLY A 114 -1.71 3.59 -6.68
C GLY A 114 -2.87 4.33 -7.39
N SER A 115 -2.82 4.45 -8.71
CA SER A 115 -3.87 5.13 -9.48
C SER A 115 -5.20 4.37 -9.44
N ILE A 116 -5.17 3.03 -9.46
CA ILE A 116 -6.38 2.19 -9.31
C ILE A 116 -7.03 2.42 -7.94
N VAL A 117 -6.24 2.50 -6.86
CA VAL A 117 -6.77 2.75 -5.50
C VAL A 117 -7.43 4.12 -5.43
N ILE A 118 -6.79 5.16 -5.98
CA ILE A 118 -7.34 6.53 -5.99
C ILE A 118 -8.64 6.58 -6.81
N ALA A 119 -8.67 5.96 -7.98
CA ALA A 119 -9.87 5.88 -8.82
C ALA A 119 -11.00 5.15 -8.10
N PHE A 120 -10.69 4.05 -7.41
CA PHE A 120 -11.65 3.30 -6.62
C PHE A 120 -12.22 4.13 -5.46
N ILE A 121 -11.37 4.77 -4.66
CA ILE A 121 -11.82 5.66 -3.56
C ILE A 121 -12.70 6.80 -4.10
N SER A 122 -12.29 7.43 -5.20
CA SER A 122 -13.04 8.52 -5.82
C SER A 122 -14.42 8.06 -6.32
N GLY A 123 -14.48 6.90 -6.98
CA GLY A 123 -15.75 6.31 -7.44
C GLY A 123 -16.68 5.96 -6.27
N CYS A 124 -16.13 5.43 -5.18
CA CYS A 124 -16.89 5.13 -3.97
C CYS A 124 -17.48 6.39 -3.33
N LEU A 125 -16.73 7.49 -3.28
CA LEU A 125 -17.22 8.77 -2.76
C LEU A 125 -18.34 9.34 -3.62
N LEU A 126 -18.18 9.37 -4.94
CA LEU A 126 -19.21 9.87 -5.86
C LEU A 126 -20.51 9.07 -5.76
N TYR A 127 -20.40 7.74 -5.64
CA TYR A 127 -21.57 6.88 -5.54
C TYR A 127 -22.22 6.97 -4.14
N GLY A 128 -21.41 7.03 -3.08
CA GLY A 128 -21.89 7.16 -1.70
C GLY A 128 -22.67 8.44 -1.44
N LEU A 129 -22.33 9.54 -2.10
CA LEU A 129 -23.06 10.82 -2.00
C LEU A 129 -24.49 10.77 -2.58
N ASN A 130 -24.81 9.78 -3.42
CA ASN A 130 -26.11 9.66 -4.08
C ASN A 130 -27.07 8.68 -3.38
N ILE A 131 -26.70 8.13 -2.22
CA ILE A 131 -27.51 7.12 -1.52
C ILE A 131 -28.44 7.78 -0.51
N ALA A 132 -29.76 7.67 -0.75
CA ALA A 132 -30.79 8.16 0.17
C ALA A 132 -31.22 7.13 1.24
N ASN A 133 -30.93 5.84 1.03
CA ASN A 133 -31.46 4.74 1.85
C ASN A 133 -30.36 3.97 2.60
N MET A 134 -30.58 3.72 3.89
CA MET A 134 -29.63 2.97 4.75
C MET A 134 -29.36 1.53 4.27
N SER A 135 -30.37 0.82 3.76
CA SER A 135 -30.18 -0.53 3.20
C SER A 135 -29.26 -0.53 1.97
N ALA A 136 -29.42 0.47 1.09
CA ALA A 136 -28.57 0.64 -0.08
C ALA A 136 -27.13 1.01 0.31
N LEU A 137 -26.94 1.76 1.40
CA LEU A 137 -25.62 2.06 1.96
C LEU A 137 -24.89 0.79 2.43
N PHE A 138 -25.56 -0.08 3.19
CA PHE A 138 -24.95 -1.35 3.63
C PHE A 138 -24.61 -2.26 2.46
N HIS A 139 -25.48 -2.33 1.44
CA HIS A 139 -25.21 -3.10 0.25
C HIS A 139 -23.99 -2.54 -0.53
N LEU A 140 -23.87 -1.22 -0.61
CA LEU A 140 -22.69 -0.57 -1.19
C LEU A 140 -21.42 -0.91 -0.42
N LEU A 141 -21.44 -0.76 0.91
CA LEU A 141 -20.29 -1.01 1.77
C LEU A 141 -19.78 -2.45 1.61
N LYS A 142 -20.68 -3.43 1.48
CA LYS A 142 -20.31 -4.83 1.22
C LYS A 142 -19.67 -5.02 -0.15
N ILE A 143 -20.25 -4.47 -1.21
CA ILE A 143 -19.66 -4.54 -2.57
C ILE A 143 -18.27 -3.90 -2.56
N MET A 144 -18.15 -2.72 -1.95
CA MET A 144 -16.88 -2.02 -1.81
C MET A 144 -15.86 -2.85 -1.04
N ALA A 145 -16.27 -3.43 0.09
CA ALA A 145 -15.40 -4.27 0.91
C ALA A 145 -14.86 -5.46 0.10
N VAL A 146 -15.72 -6.16 -0.66
CA VAL A 146 -15.30 -7.30 -1.49
C VAL A 146 -14.33 -6.85 -2.59
N ILE A 147 -14.65 -5.81 -3.34
CA ILE A 147 -13.79 -5.33 -4.43
C ILE A 147 -12.44 -4.85 -3.87
N ALA A 148 -12.46 -4.06 -2.80
CA ALA A 148 -11.24 -3.56 -2.17
C ALA A 148 -10.39 -4.70 -1.58
N LEU A 149 -11.02 -5.72 -1.00
CA LEU A 149 -10.34 -6.91 -0.49
C LEU A 149 -9.63 -7.66 -1.61
N VAL A 150 -10.34 -7.95 -2.71
CA VAL A 150 -9.79 -8.65 -3.88
C VAL A 150 -8.63 -7.85 -4.48
N LEU A 151 -8.81 -6.55 -4.69
CA LEU A 151 -7.75 -5.67 -5.19
C LEU A 151 -6.53 -5.67 -4.26
N SER A 152 -6.74 -5.57 -2.94
CA SER A 152 -5.65 -5.57 -1.97
C SER A 152 -4.86 -6.87 -1.99
N VAL A 153 -5.53 -8.03 -2.09
CA VAL A 153 -4.87 -9.34 -2.17
C VAL A 153 -4.06 -9.46 -3.46
N VAL A 154 -4.63 -9.07 -4.61
CA VAL A 154 -3.93 -9.07 -5.89
C VAL A 154 -2.69 -8.17 -5.83
N PHE A 155 -2.82 -6.99 -5.23
CA PHE A 155 -1.73 -6.04 -5.04
C PHE A 155 -0.62 -6.58 -4.13
N ILE A 156 -0.97 -7.27 -3.04
CA ILE A 156 0.02 -7.93 -2.17
C ILE A 156 0.78 -9.02 -2.94
N ILE A 157 0.09 -9.82 -3.75
CA ILE A 157 0.74 -10.87 -4.55
C ILE A 157 1.73 -10.26 -5.56
N ILE A 158 1.31 -9.20 -6.27
CA ILE A 158 2.16 -8.48 -7.21
C ILE A 158 3.36 -7.85 -6.48
N ASP A 159 3.12 -7.22 -5.33
CA ASP A 159 4.17 -6.60 -4.53
C ASP A 159 5.22 -7.62 -4.07
N LEU A 160 4.78 -8.77 -3.53
CA LEU A 160 5.67 -9.87 -3.15
C LEU A 160 6.48 -10.42 -4.32
N TYR A 161 5.84 -10.59 -5.48
CA TYR A 161 6.54 -11.01 -6.70
C TYR A 161 7.65 -10.02 -7.08
N LEU A 162 7.35 -8.71 -7.04
CA LEU A 162 8.33 -7.67 -7.35
C LEU A 162 9.47 -7.60 -6.31
N VAL A 163 9.16 -7.80 -5.03
CA VAL A 163 10.18 -7.90 -3.97
C VAL A 163 11.12 -9.07 -4.24
N ILE A 164 10.59 -10.26 -4.53
CA ILE A 164 11.39 -11.46 -4.83
C ILE A 164 12.25 -11.24 -6.07
N GLU A 165 11.69 -10.70 -7.15
CA GLU A 165 12.44 -10.40 -8.37
C GLU A 165 13.63 -9.47 -8.10
N ARG A 166 13.44 -8.47 -7.22
CA ARG A 166 14.49 -7.52 -6.85
C ARG A 166 15.54 -8.11 -5.94
N LEU A 167 15.14 -8.98 -5.01
CA LEU A 167 16.07 -9.74 -4.16
C LEU A 167 16.95 -10.67 -4.99
N LEU A 168 16.38 -11.39 -5.97
CA LEU A 168 17.12 -12.27 -6.88
C LEU A 168 18.15 -11.49 -7.70
N LYS A 169 17.74 -10.35 -8.30
CA LYS A 169 18.66 -9.47 -9.03
C LYS A 169 19.79 -8.92 -8.15
N MET A 170 19.51 -8.70 -6.86
CA MET A 170 20.53 -8.28 -5.91
C MET A 170 21.51 -9.42 -5.59
N GLY A 171 21.01 -10.65 -5.39
CA GLY A 171 21.82 -11.85 -5.17
C GLY A 171 22.76 -12.18 -6.33
N GLU A 172 22.24 -12.18 -7.57
CA GLU A 172 23.06 -12.41 -8.78
C GLU A 172 24.19 -11.38 -8.91
N SER A 173 23.94 -10.12 -8.54
CA SER A 173 24.95 -9.06 -8.58
C SER A 173 26.01 -9.14 -7.47
N VAL A 174 25.80 -9.95 -6.44
CA VAL A 174 26.77 -10.21 -5.36
C VAL A 174 27.66 -11.40 -5.74
N ASP A 175 27.07 -12.48 -6.30
CA ASP A 175 27.82 -13.66 -6.76
C ASP A 175 28.81 -13.33 -7.88
N ILE A 176 28.48 -12.39 -8.77
CA ILE A 176 29.40 -11.95 -9.83
C ILE A 176 30.58 -11.16 -9.26
N SER A 177 30.39 -10.34 -8.21
CA SER A 177 31.51 -9.59 -7.63
C SER A 177 32.45 -10.47 -6.81
N GLU A 178 31.95 -11.52 -6.14
CA GLU A 178 32.80 -12.49 -5.42
C GLU A 178 33.61 -13.39 -6.38
N LYS A 179 33.13 -13.64 -7.60
CA LYS A 179 33.89 -14.42 -8.61
C LYS A 179 34.99 -13.62 -9.31
N CYS A 180 34.97 -12.29 -9.21
CA CYS A 180 35.93 -11.39 -9.85
C CYS A 180 36.96 -10.77 -8.89
N SER A 181 36.90 -11.12 -7.59
CA SER A 181 37.89 -10.75 -6.56
C SER A 181 38.80 -11.91 -6.21
#